data_AF-A0A2G1BTM2-F1
#
_entry.id   AF-A0A2G1BTM2-F1
#
_cell.length_a   1.000
_cell.length_b   1.000
_cell.length_c   1.000
_cell.angle_alpha   90.00
_cell.angle_beta   90.00
_cell.angle_gamma   90.00
#
_symmetry.space_group_name_H-M   'P 1'
#
loop_
_entity.id
_entity.type
_entity.pdbx_description
1 polymer ?
#
loop_
_entity_poly.entity_id
_entity_poly.type
_entity_poly.pdbx_seq_one_letter_code
_entity_poly.pdbx_strand_id
1 'polypeptide(L)' 'MDNPFKKILHNEELPEVLKDKVLNDVAMIKLSIDMADLFVVKYPNAIIDLIGGGTEPNGKKK' A
#
# COMPACT_ATOMS: atom_id res chain seq x y z
N MET A 1 -50.22 14.59 5.33
CA MET A 1 -49.44 14.48 4.08
C MET A 1 -48.04 14.04 4.47
N ASP A 2 -47.69 12.80 4.17
CA ASP A 2 -46.37 12.26 4.53
C ASP A 2 -45.32 12.62 3.46
N ASN A 3 -44.18 13.14 3.92
CA ASN A 3 -43.14 13.72 3.08
C ASN A 3 -42.32 12.63 2.35
N PRO A 4 -42.30 12.62 1.00
CA PRO A 4 -41.60 11.61 0.21
C PRO A 4 -40.06 11.73 0.24
N PHE A 5 -39.50 12.87 0.64
CA PHE A 5 -38.04 13.05 0.78
C PHE A 5 -37.47 12.45 2.09
N LYS A 6 -38.34 12.07 3.03
CA LYS A 6 -37.93 11.39 4.28
C LYS A 6 -37.84 9.87 4.12
N LYS A 7 -38.26 9.34 2.98
CA LYS A 7 -38.11 7.93 2.64
C LYS A 7 -36.83 7.83 1.82
N ILE A 8 -35.76 7.32 2.42
CA ILE A 8 -34.56 6.92 1.66
C ILE A 8 -35.06 5.93 0.61
N LEU A 9 -35.15 6.38 -0.65
CA LEU A 9 -35.93 5.67 -1.67
C LEU A 9 -35.39 4.26 -1.89
N HIS A 10 -34.07 4.06 -1.79
CA HIS A 10 -33.40 2.77 -1.82
C HIS A 10 -32.10 2.86 -1.02
N ASN A 11 -31.96 2.06 0.05
CA ASN A 11 -30.66 1.79 0.66
C ASN A 11 -30.01 0.66 -0.15
N GLU A 12 -29.62 0.97 -1.39
CA GLU A 12 -28.97 0.01 -2.28
C GLU A 12 -27.51 -0.10 -1.82
N GLU A 13 -27.20 -1.14 -1.06
CA GLU A 13 -25.82 -1.44 -0.73
C GLU A 13 -25.05 -1.79 -2.01
N LEU A 14 -23.85 -1.23 -2.14
CA LEU A 14 -23.00 -1.53 -3.28
C LEU A 14 -22.72 -3.04 -3.31
N PRO A 15 -22.70 -3.67 -4.50
CA PRO A 15 -22.32 -5.07 -4.62
C PRO A 15 -20.99 -5.35 -3.92
N GLU A 16 -20.97 -6.36 -3.05
CA GLU A 16 -19.81 -6.70 -2.21
C GLU A 16 -18.51 -6.83 -3.05
N VAL A 17 -18.63 -7.43 -4.24
CA VAL A 17 -17.52 -7.60 -5.19
C VAL A 17 -16.86 -6.27 -5.58
N LEU A 18 -17.64 -5.21 -5.82
CA LEU A 18 -17.11 -3.90 -6.19
C LEU A 18 -16.43 -3.23 -5.00
N LYS A 19 -17.04 -3.35 -3.82
CA LYS A 19 -16.48 -2.81 -2.57
C LYS A 19 -15.14 -3.46 -2.26
N ASP A 20 -15.06 -4.79 -2.34
CA ASP A 20 -13.84 -5.54 -2.06
C ASP A 20 -12.74 -5.22 -3.08
N LYS A 21 -13.09 -5.08 -4.36
CA LYS A 21 -12.12 -4.70 -5.39
C LYS A 21 -11.50 -3.34 -5.11
N VAL A 22 -12.34 -2.34 -4.80
CA VAL A 22 -11.86 -0.98 -4.50
C VAL A 22 -11.01 -0.97 -3.23
N LEU A 23 -11.42 -1.69 -2.18
CA LEU A 23 -10.63 -1.80 -0.94
C LEU A 23 -9.28 -2.47 -1.19
N ASN A 24 -9.23 -3.51 -2.02
CA ASN A 24 -7.99 -4.18 -2.39
C ASN A 24 -7.06 -3.27 -3.20
N ASP A 25 -7.59 -2.52 -4.17
CA ASP A 25 -6.80 -1.58 -4.97
C ASP A 25 -6.18 -0.48 -4.08
N VAL A 26 -6.97 0.08 -3.17
CA VAL A 26 -6.50 1.08 -2.19
C VAL A 26 -5.43 0.49 -1.26
N ALA A 27 -5.63 -0.73 -0.78
CA ALA A 27 -4.66 -1.41 0.08
C ALA A 27 -3.32 -1.64 -0.64
N MET A 28 -3.37 -2.04 -1.92
CA MET A 28 -2.18 -2.28 -2.72
C MET A 28 -1.40 -0.99 -3.00
N ILE A 29 -2.08 0.11 -3.31
CA ILE A 29 -1.46 1.43 -3.48
C ILE A 29 -0.80 1.87 -2.17
N LYS A 30 -1.50 1.76 -1.04
CA LYS A 30 -0.97 2.14 0.27
C LYS A 30 0.29 1.36 0.61
N LEU A 31 0.25 0.04 0.44
CA LEU A 31 1.40 -0.83 0.66
C LEU A 31 2.58 -0.42 -0.23
N SER A 32 2.33 -0.09 -1.50
CA SER A 32 3.38 0.32 -2.44
C SER A 32 4.04 1.64 -2.04
N ILE A 33 3.24 2.62 -1.57
CA ILE A 33 3.75 3.89 -1.06
C ILE A 33 4.57 3.66 0.21
N ASP A 34 4.05 2.86 1.15
CA ASP A 34 4.74 2.58 2.42
C ASP A 34 6.07 1.83 2.17
N MET A 35 6.11 0.90 1.22
CA MET A 35 7.33 0.22 0.78
C MET A 35 8.32 1.20 0.13
N ALA A 36 7.83 2.11 -0.73
CA ALA A 36 8.67 3.12 -1.36
C ALA A 36 9.25 4.09 -0.32
N ASP A 37 8.46 4.56 0.64
CA ASP A 37 8.94 5.40 1.74
C ASP A 37 10.01 4.67 2.57
N LEU A 38 9.76 3.41 2.92
CA LEU A 38 10.70 2.60 3.70
C LEU A 38 12.02 2.39 2.95
N PHE A 39 11.99 1.97 1.69
CA PHE A 39 13.19 1.51 0.99
C PHE A 39 13.82 2.53 0.06
N VAL A 40 13.10 3.52 -0.43
CA VAL A 40 13.65 4.56 -1.31
C VAL A 40 14.10 5.77 -0.50
N VAL A 41 13.37 6.12 0.56
CA VAL A 41 13.64 7.33 1.36
C VAL A 41 14.40 6.99 2.64
N LYS A 42 13.86 6.10 3.48
CA LYS A 42 14.40 5.86 4.83
C LYS A 42 15.63 4.96 4.83
N TYR A 43 15.60 3.89 4.05
CA TYR A 43 16.65 2.87 4.05
C TYR A 43 17.11 2.50 2.63
N PRO A 44 17.63 3.46 1.85
CA PRO A 44 18.06 3.23 0.47
C PRO A 44 19.13 2.13 0.35
N ASN A 45 20.03 2.06 1.33
CA ASN A 45 21.10 1.07 1.34
C ASN A 45 20.64 -0.28 1.87
N ALA A 46 19.50 -0.38 2.57
CA ALA A 46 19.06 -1.67 3.13
C ALA A 46 18.73 -2.69 2.04
N ILE A 47 18.22 -2.26 0.88
CA ILE A 47 18.04 -3.16 -0.27
C ILE A 47 19.40 -3.63 -0.80
N ILE A 48 20.38 -2.71 -0.89
CA ILE A 48 21.72 -3.01 -1.39
C ILE A 48 22.44 -3.95 -0.42
N ASP A 49 22.32 -3.73 0.88
CA ASP A 49 22.94 -4.54 1.93
C ASP A 49 22.26 -5.91 2.05
N LEU A 50 20.93 -5.98 1.87
CA LEU A 50 20.16 -7.23 1.90
C LEU A 50 20.42 -8.11 0.68
N ILE A 51 20.50 -7.52 -0.53
CA ILE A 51 20.76 -8.25 -1.78
C ILE A 51 22.27 -8.48 -1.98
N GLY A 52 23.10 -7.54 -1.51
CA GLY A 52 24.56 -7.56 -1.65
C GLY A 52 25.28 -8.45 -0.65
N GLY A 53 24.57 -9.05 0.31
CA GLY A 53 25.05 -10.19 1.09
C GLY A 53 26.48 -10.06 1.61
N GLY A 54 26.72 -9.07 2.49
CA GLY A 54 27.87 -9.11 3.40
C GLY A 54 29.25 -9.24 2.75
N THR A 55 29.53 -8.56 1.64
CA THR A 55 30.92 -8.38 1.22
C THR A 55 31.58 -7.33 2.12
N GLU A 56 32.10 -7.76 3.27
CA GLU A 56 33.24 -7.07 3.86
C GLU A 56 34.34 -7.03 2.79
N PRO A 57 34.89 -5.86 2.42
CA PRO A 57 36.08 -5.82 1.59
C PRO A 57 37.28 -6.25 2.46
N ASN A 58 37.40 -7.55 2.76
CA ASN A 58 38.62 -8.09 3.33
C ASN A 58 39.64 -8.26 2.20
N GLY A 59 40.48 -7.25 2.00
CA GLY A 59 41.52 -7.31 0.97
C GLY A 59 42.35 -6.04 0.82
N LYS A 60 43.20 -5.76 1.82
CA LYS A 60 44.41 -4.92 1.80
C LYS A 60 44.76 -4.24 0.47
N LYS A 61 44.92 -2.90 0.46
CA LYS A 61 46.10 -2.22 -0.10
C LYS A 61 46.42 -0.95 0.70
N LYS A 62 47.61 -0.99 1.31
CA LYS A 62 48.52 0.06 1.77
C LYS A 62 48.04 1.50 1.76
#